data_AF-X1TNA8-F1
#
_entry.id   AF-X1TNA8-F1
#
_cell.length_a   1.000
_cell.length_b   1.000
_cell.length_c   1.000
_cell.angle_alpha   90.00
_cell.angle_beta   90.00
_cell.angle_gamma   90.00
#
_symmetry.space_group_name_H-M   'P 1'
#
loop_
_entity.id
_entity.type
_entity.pdbx_description
1 polymer ?
#
loop_
_entity_poly.entity_id
_entity_poly.type
_entity_poly.pdbx_seq_one_letter_code
_entity_poly.pdbx_strand_id
1 'polypeptide(L)'
;MENSLMSMIEVSVPETMMKKYDLPRPKFKTKRESWEKWAPQALEIVKLKLSKLQGLWGVDDLIAEHQLSRLKAKLEFFSNEVDDTWVYDGESSFKPIWVSRYADKYLWSHAKRFLGMSATVSPWRQLCHDLGISTSEVEFVDVPSVFDTDRRPIHYWPAANMNHQTKETEFPSLVAALDKILEQHPNEKG
;
A
#
# COMPACT_ATOMS: atom_id res chain seq x y z
N MET A 1 -9.58 -0.69 1.39
CA MET A 1 -9.55 -2.13 1.05
C MET A 1 -8.34 -2.43 0.19
N GLU A 2 -8.17 -1.74 -0.94
CA GLU A 2 -6.98 -1.86 -1.82
C GLU A 2 -5.65 -1.65 -1.09
N ASN A 3 -5.46 -0.54 -0.35
CA ASN A 3 -4.23 -0.30 0.42
C ASN A 3 -3.90 -1.42 1.41
N SER A 4 -4.92 -1.98 2.05
CA SER A 4 -4.74 -3.09 2.99
C SER A 4 -4.28 -4.35 2.27
N LEU A 5 -4.90 -4.67 1.12
CA LEU A 5 -4.48 -5.78 0.27
C LEU A 5 -3.05 -5.57 -0.25
N MET A 6 -2.70 -4.37 -0.71
CA MET A 6 -1.35 -4.01 -1.13
C MET A 6 -0.32 -4.24 -0.01
N SER A 7 -0.64 -3.83 1.23
CA SER A 7 0.24 -4.05 2.39
C SER A 7 0.44 -5.52 2.77
N MET A 8 -0.51 -6.40 2.42
CA MET A 8 -0.37 -7.84 2.64
C MET A 8 0.52 -8.51 1.59
N ILE A 9 0.56 -7.95 0.39
CA ILE A 9 1.25 -8.50 -0.79
C ILE A 9 2.66 -7.90 -0.92
N GLU A 10 2.89 -6.69 -0.41
CA GLU A 10 4.17 -6.00 -0.56
C GLU A 10 5.35 -6.84 -0.02
N VAL A 11 6.43 -6.84 -0.78
CA VAL A 11 7.69 -7.46 -0.36
C VAL A 11 8.62 -6.37 0.10
N SER A 12 8.85 -6.30 1.40
CA SER A 12 9.87 -5.44 2.00
C SER A 12 10.85 -6.25 2.84
N VAL A 13 12.14 -5.95 2.63
CA VAL A 13 13.25 -6.44 3.44
C VAL A 13 14.01 -5.23 4.01
N PRO A 14 13.72 -4.84 5.26
CA PRO A 14 14.40 -3.70 5.90
C PRO A 14 15.90 -3.94 6.08
N GLU A 15 16.71 -2.87 6.01
CA GLU A 15 18.16 -2.97 6.25
C GLU A 15 18.50 -3.51 7.64
N THR A 16 17.67 -3.24 8.64
CA THR A 16 17.84 -3.73 10.01
C THR A 16 17.81 -5.25 10.05
N MET A 17 16.92 -5.88 9.29
CA MET A 17 16.84 -7.34 9.14
C MET A 17 18.05 -7.89 8.37
N MET A 18 18.47 -7.20 7.30
CA MET A 18 19.66 -7.63 6.55
C MET A 18 20.91 -7.61 7.43
N LYS A 19 21.11 -6.56 8.22
CA LYS A 19 22.24 -6.44 9.16
C LYS A 19 22.17 -7.49 10.27
N LYS A 20 20.99 -7.72 10.85
CA LYS A 20 20.80 -8.70 11.94
C LYS A 20 21.18 -10.12 11.53
N TYR A 21 20.93 -10.49 10.27
CA TYR A 21 21.16 -11.84 9.77
C TYR A 21 22.31 -11.95 8.77
N ASP A 22 23.18 -10.95 8.67
CA ASP A 22 24.34 -10.93 7.76
C ASP A 22 23.97 -11.24 6.30
N LEU A 23 22.82 -10.72 5.85
CA LEU A 23 22.41 -10.89 4.46
C LEU A 23 23.23 -9.95 3.58
N PRO A 24 23.66 -10.41 2.38
CA PRO A 24 24.33 -9.54 1.42
C PRO A 24 23.44 -8.36 1.07
N ARG A 25 24.02 -7.27 0.57
CA ARG A 25 23.22 -6.14 0.07
C ARG A 25 23.05 -6.26 -1.44
N PRO A 26 21.88 -5.92 -2.00
CA PRO A 26 21.74 -5.78 -3.44
C PRO A 26 22.69 -4.68 -3.95
N LYS A 27 23.27 -4.87 -5.14
CA LYS A 27 24.24 -3.94 -5.74
C LYS A 27 23.67 -2.52 -5.91
N PHE A 28 22.42 -2.43 -6.31
CA PHE A 28 21.66 -1.18 -6.37
C PHE A 28 20.32 -1.39 -5.67
N LYS A 29 19.91 -0.43 -4.83
CA LYS A 29 18.59 -0.45 -4.18
C LYS A 29 17.46 -0.21 -5.17
N THR A 30 17.67 0.67 -6.13
CA THR A 30 16.63 1.16 -7.04
C THR A 30 16.44 0.29 -8.28
N LYS A 31 17.34 -0.67 -8.55
CA LYS A 31 17.26 -1.50 -9.75
C LYS A 31 16.75 -2.89 -9.44
N ARG A 32 15.62 -3.24 -10.06
CA ARG A 32 15.01 -4.58 -9.95
C ARG A 32 16.00 -5.71 -10.23
N GLU A 33 16.85 -5.59 -11.26
CA GLU A 33 17.79 -6.67 -11.62
C GLU A 33 18.79 -6.98 -10.50
N SER A 34 19.05 -6.01 -9.62
CA SER A 34 19.90 -6.23 -8.43
C SER A 34 19.21 -7.09 -7.39
N TRP A 35 17.89 -6.96 -7.24
CA TRP A 35 17.09 -7.73 -6.31
C TRP A 35 16.79 -9.13 -6.83
N GLU A 36 16.57 -9.30 -8.14
CA GLU A 36 16.41 -10.62 -8.77
C GLU A 36 17.64 -11.51 -8.61
N LYS A 37 18.84 -10.91 -8.70
CA LYS A 37 20.11 -11.64 -8.45
C LYS A 37 20.37 -11.88 -6.97
N TRP A 38 19.90 -10.97 -6.12
CA TRP A 38 20.12 -11.02 -4.67
C TRP A 38 19.20 -12.00 -3.95
N ALA A 39 17.91 -12.05 -4.31
CA ALA A 39 16.90 -12.82 -3.58
C ALA A 39 17.23 -14.32 -3.49
N PRO A 40 17.69 -15.01 -4.54
CA PRO A 40 18.12 -16.41 -4.43
C PRO A 40 19.30 -16.60 -3.48
N GLN A 41 20.28 -15.70 -3.49
CA GLN A 41 21.45 -15.77 -2.60
C GLN A 41 21.04 -15.56 -1.14
N ALA A 42 20.18 -14.58 -0.88
CA ALA A 42 19.64 -14.33 0.44
C ALA A 42 18.80 -15.51 0.94
N LEU A 43 18.01 -16.14 0.08
CA LEU A 43 17.18 -17.29 0.41
C LEU A 43 18.02 -18.48 0.88
N GLU A 44 19.15 -18.77 0.23
CA GLU A 44 20.05 -19.85 0.66
C GLU A 44 20.67 -19.58 2.04
N ILE A 45 21.06 -18.33 2.33
CA ILE A 45 21.57 -17.95 3.65
C ILE A 45 20.49 -18.10 4.72
N VAL A 46 19.26 -17.66 4.43
CA VAL A 46 18.12 -17.80 5.35
C VAL A 46 17.80 -19.27 5.63
N LYS A 47 17.79 -20.13 4.61
CA LYS A 47 17.60 -21.58 4.77
C LYS A 47 18.68 -22.22 5.64
N LEU A 48 19.95 -21.86 5.42
CA LEU A 48 21.07 -22.34 6.23
C LEU A 48 20.96 -21.87 7.69
N LYS A 49 20.52 -20.63 7.93
CA LYS A 49 20.33 -20.13 9.30
C LYS A 49 19.16 -20.82 9.99
N LEU A 50 18.05 -21.06 9.27
CA LEU A 50 16.92 -21.83 9.79
C LEU A 50 17.29 -23.27 10.17
N SER A 51 18.07 -23.98 9.34
CA SER A 51 18.47 -25.35 9.66
C SER A 51 19.35 -25.44 10.92
N LYS A 52 20.13 -24.40 11.22
CA LYS A 52 20.91 -24.32 12.47
C LYS A 52 20.06 -24.06 13.71
N LEU A 53 18.87 -23.49 13.56
CA LEU A 53 17.94 -23.23 14.66
C LEU A 53 17.04 -24.44 14.95
N GLN A 54 16.97 -25.42 14.04
CA GLN A 54 16.18 -26.64 14.26
C GLN A 54 16.66 -27.40 15.49
N GLY A 55 15.75 -27.59 16.46
CA GLY A 55 16.02 -28.32 17.70
C GLY A 55 16.59 -27.47 18.84
N LEU A 56 16.74 -26.15 18.65
CA LEU A 56 16.96 -25.20 19.74
C LEU A 56 15.62 -24.77 20.34
N TRP A 57 15.60 -24.53 21.65
CA TRP A 57 14.37 -24.23 22.40
C TRP A 57 14.47 -22.91 23.19
N GLY A 58 15.52 -22.11 22.98
CA GLY A 58 15.65 -20.79 23.61
C GLY A 58 14.57 -19.82 23.12
N VAL A 59 14.12 -18.90 23.98
CA VAL A 59 13.15 -17.87 23.59
C VAL A 59 13.66 -17.04 22.42
N ASP A 60 14.93 -16.67 22.45
CA ASP A 60 15.58 -15.93 21.36
C ASP A 60 15.68 -16.76 20.07
N ASP A 61 15.89 -18.06 20.19
CA ASP A 61 15.95 -18.99 19.05
C ASP A 61 14.57 -19.11 18.38
N LEU A 62 13.50 -19.26 19.17
CA LEU A 62 12.12 -19.30 18.68
C LEU A 62 11.73 -17.99 17.98
N ILE A 63 12.12 -16.84 18.53
CA ILE A 63 11.90 -15.53 17.90
C ILE A 63 12.67 -15.44 16.58
N ALA A 64 13.93 -15.86 16.56
CA ALA A 64 14.76 -15.83 15.37
C ALA A 64 14.23 -16.78 14.29
N GLU A 65 13.77 -17.97 14.66
CA GLU A 65 13.15 -18.95 13.76
C GLU A 65 11.90 -18.36 13.12
N HIS A 66 11.01 -17.75 13.92
CA HIS A 66 9.80 -17.12 13.40
C HIS A 66 10.13 -15.98 12.41
N GLN A 67 11.09 -15.12 12.75
CA GLN A 67 11.53 -14.01 11.90
C GLN A 67 12.13 -14.49 10.58
N LEU A 68 13.02 -15.49 10.63
CA LEU A 68 13.65 -16.07 9.46
C LEU A 68 12.66 -16.86 8.60
N SER A 69 11.70 -17.56 9.22
CA SER A 69 10.64 -18.28 8.50
C SER A 69 9.74 -17.32 7.71
N ARG A 70 9.36 -16.20 8.32
CA ARG A 70 8.63 -15.12 7.61
C ARG A 70 9.46 -14.52 6.48
N LEU A 71 10.76 -14.30 6.71
CA LEU A 71 11.64 -13.76 5.67
C LEU A 71 11.82 -14.75 4.51
N LYS A 72 11.97 -16.05 4.81
CA LYS A 72 12.01 -17.12 3.81
C LYS A 72 10.76 -17.08 2.94
N ALA A 73 9.57 -17.06 3.55
CA ALA A 73 8.30 -17.01 2.82
C ALA A 73 8.21 -15.77 1.92
N LYS A 74 8.68 -14.61 2.40
CA LYS A 74 8.74 -13.37 1.59
C LYS A 74 9.71 -13.48 0.41
N LEU A 75 10.88 -14.07 0.60
CA LEU A 75 11.87 -14.26 -0.47
C LEU A 75 11.41 -15.28 -1.50
N GLU A 76 10.77 -16.37 -1.06
CA GLU A 76 10.15 -17.35 -1.96
C GLU A 76 9.01 -16.73 -2.75
N PHE A 77 8.17 -15.92 -2.10
CA PHE A 77 7.13 -15.15 -2.79
C PHE A 77 7.74 -14.19 -3.82
N PHE A 78 8.79 -13.44 -3.45
CA PHE A 78 9.49 -12.53 -4.36
C PHE A 78 9.99 -13.26 -5.61
N SER A 79 10.68 -14.39 -5.44
CA SER A 79 11.24 -15.14 -6.56
C SER A 79 10.19 -15.75 -7.50
N ASN A 80 8.97 -15.98 -7.02
CA ASN A 80 7.91 -16.62 -7.80
C ASN A 80 6.91 -15.62 -8.42
N GLU A 81 6.65 -14.50 -7.74
CA GLU A 81 5.51 -13.61 -8.07
C GLU A 81 5.94 -12.23 -8.58
N VAL A 82 7.16 -11.79 -8.31
CA VAL A 82 7.61 -10.45 -8.70
C VAL A 82 8.08 -10.45 -10.16
N ASP A 83 7.27 -9.81 -11.01
CA ASP A 83 7.48 -9.66 -12.44
C ASP A 83 7.50 -8.17 -12.87
N ASP A 84 7.37 -7.90 -14.18
CA ASP A 84 7.33 -6.54 -14.76
C ASP A 84 6.12 -5.71 -14.37
N THR A 85 5.13 -6.32 -13.71
CA THR A 85 3.99 -5.63 -13.12
C THR A 85 4.26 -5.16 -11.69
N TRP A 86 5.49 -5.24 -11.19
CA TRP A 86 5.88 -4.78 -9.85
C TRP A 86 6.81 -3.57 -9.89
N VAL A 87 6.58 -2.63 -8.97
CA VAL A 87 7.32 -1.37 -8.86
C VAL A 87 8.04 -1.32 -7.51
N TYR A 88 9.26 -0.78 -7.54
CA TYR A 88 10.05 -0.48 -6.36
C TYR A 88 9.75 0.94 -5.87
N ASP A 89 9.46 1.08 -4.57
CA ASP A 89 9.06 2.37 -3.96
C ASP A 89 10.20 3.40 -3.81
N GLY A 90 11.45 3.00 -4.07
CA GLY A 90 12.64 3.86 -3.92
C GLY A 90 13.37 3.64 -2.60
N GLU A 91 12.75 3.03 -1.60
CA GLU A 91 13.29 2.89 -0.24
C GLU A 91 13.65 1.46 0.11
N SER A 92 12.66 0.55 0.11
CA SER A 92 12.86 -0.84 0.57
C SER A 92 11.72 -1.80 0.23
N SER A 93 10.69 -1.40 -0.52
CA SER A 93 9.55 -2.26 -0.83
C SER A 93 9.26 -2.40 -2.32
N PHE A 94 8.82 -3.60 -2.68
CA PHE A 94 8.24 -3.93 -3.97
C PHE A 94 6.74 -4.06 -3.80
N LYS A 95 5.98 -3.41 -4.69
CA LYS A 95 4.52 -3.44 -4.70
C LYS A 95 4.03 -3.77 -6.12
N PRO A 96 2.99 -4.59 -6.27
CA PRO A 96 2.40 -4.80 -7.58
C PRO A 96 1.69 -3.52 -8.03
N ILE A 97 1.67 -3.25 -9.33
CA ILE A 97 0.86 -2.17 -9.92
C ILE A 97 -0.62 -2.46 -9.67
N TRP A 98 -1.03 -3.72 -9.78
CA TRP A 98 -2.42 -4.16 -9.62
C TRP A 98 -2.54 -5.23 -8.55
N VAL A 99 -3.43 -5.01 -7.59
CA VAL A 99 -3.72 -6.00 -6.54
C VAL A 99 -4.80 -7.00 -6.94
N SER A 100 -5.50 -6.77 -8.06
CA SER A 100 -6.61 -7.59 -8.55
C SER A 100 -6.25 -9.08 -8.69
N ARG A 101 -5.05 -9.40 -9.19
CA ARG A 101 -4.53 -10.78 -9.33
C ARG A 101 -4.46 -11.54 -8.00
N TYR A 102 -4.31 -10.81 -6.90
CA TYR A 102 -4.11 -11.37 -5.56
C TYR A 102 -5.38 -11.30 -4.71
N ALA A 103 -6.36 -10.50 -5.12
CA ALA A 103 -7.56 -10.21 -4.34
C ALA A 103 -8.36 -11.47 -4.02
N ASP A 104 -8.49 -12.42 -4.97
CA ASP A 104 -9.21 -13.66 -4.70
C ASP A 104 -8.56 -14.48 -3.57
N LYS A 105 -7.25 -14.72 -3.65
CA LYS A 105 -6.49 -15.52 -2.68
C LYS A 105 -6.46 -14.89 -1.27
N TYR A 106 -6.33 -13.57 -1.19
CA TYR A 106 -6.08 -12.89 0.10
C TYR A 106 -7.31 -12.17 0.67
N LEU A 107 -8.39 -12.03 -0.12
CA LEU A 107 -9.60 -11.33 0.31
C LEU A 107 -10.86 -12.15 -0.02
N TRP A 108 -11.17 -12.40 -1.29
CA TRP A 108 -12.51 -12.90 -1.68
C TRP A 108 -12.77 -14.35 -1.31
N SER A 109 -11.75 -15.21 -1.27
CA SER A 109 -11.86 -16.62 -0.86
C SER A 109 -12.17 -16.81 0.64
N HIS A 110 -12.12 -15.76 1.45
CA HIS A 110 -12.27 -15.84 2.91
C HIS A 110 -13.71 -15.64 3.40
N ALA A 111 -14.66 -15.30 2.52
CA ALA A 111 -16.08 -15.24 2.87
C ALA A 111 -16.99 -15.50 1.65
N LYS A 112 -18.25 -15.85 1.91
CA LYS A 112 -19.25 -16.07 0.84
C LYS A 112 -19.90 -14.77 0.34
N ARG A 113 -19.92 -13.72 1.17
CA ARG A 113 -20.57 -12.44 0.89
C ARG A 113 -19.79 -11.33 1.59
N PHE A 114 -19.70 -10.19 0.92
CA PHE A 114 -19.00 -9.00 1.42
C PHE A 114 -19.93 -7.79 1.33
N LEU A 115 -19.85 -6.92 2.34
CA LEU A 115 -20.52 -5.62 2.34
C LEU A 115 -19.45 -4.53 2.37
N GLY A 116 -19.28 -3.84 1.24
CA GLY A 116 -18.44 -2.65 1.14
C GLY A 116 -19.29 -1.39 1.31
N MET A 117 -18.92 -0.52 2.24
CA MET A 117 -19.58 0.76 2.45
C MET A 117 -18.56 1.90 2.46
N SER A 118 -18.86 2.96 1.73
CA SER A 118 -18.14 4.22 1.78
C SER A 118 -19.05 5.34 1.28
N ALA A 119 -18.82 6.55 1.76
CA ALA A 119 -19.52 7.74 1.28
C ALA A 119 -19.10 8.15 -0.15
N THR A 120 -18.03 7.59 -0.70
CA THR A 120 -17.39 8.04 -1.94
C THR A 120 -16.96 6.88 -2.86
N VAL A 121 -17.79 5.85 -3.04
CA VAL A 121 -17.44 4.64 -3.82
C VAL A 121 -17.33 4.88 -5.34
N SER A 122 -17.78 6.03 -5.87
CA SER A 122 -17.86 6.28 -7.31
C SER A 122 -16.49 6.62 -7.92
N PRO A 123 -16.09 6.01 -9.07
CA PRO A 123 -16.85 5.05 -9.88
C PRO A 123 -16.67 3.59 -9.42
N TRP A 124 -17.76 2.95 -8.99
CA TRP A 124 -17.74 1.61 -8.39
C TRP A 124 -17.20 0.50 -9.32
N ARG A 125 -17.35 0.66 -10.64
CA ARG A 125 -16.82 -0.29 -11.63
C ARG A 125 -15.29 -0.30 -11.66
N GLN A 126 -14.65 0.86 -11.44
CA GLN A 126 -13.20 0.95 -11.32
C GLN A 126 -12.74 0.20 -10.07
N LEU A 127 -13.43 0.41 -8.94
CA LEU A 127 -13.15 -0.31 -7.71
C LEU A 127 -13.28 -1.83 -7.88
N CYS A 128 -14.28 -2.32 -8.63
CA CYS A 128 -14.39 -3.74 -8.97
C CYS A 128 -13.19 -4.23 -9.78
N HIS A 129 -12.73 -3.45 -10.77
CA HIS A 129 -11.56 -3.78 -11.58
C HIS A 129 -10.29 -3.86 -10.73
N ASP A 130 -10.03 -2.85 -9.90
CA ASP A 130 -8.84 -2.75 -9.05
C ASP A 130 -8.79 -3.89 -8.04
N LEU A 131 -9.96 -4.34 -7.57
CA LEU A 131 -10.10 -5.46 -6.64
C LEU A 131 -10.36 -6.82 -7.30
N GLY A 132 -10.35 -6.92 -8.63
CA GLY A 132 -10.52 -8.18 -9.35
C GLY A 132 -11.89 -8.85 -9.19
N ILE A 133 -12.96 -8.08 -8.96
CA ILE A 133 -14.33 -8.59 -8.85
C ILE A 133 -15.07 -8.40 -10.18
N SER A 134 -15.82 -9.41 -10.64
CA SER A 134 -16.71 -9.20 -11.77
C SER A 134 -17.86 -8.27 -11.41
N THR A 135 -18.13 -7.27 -12.25
CA THR A 135 -19.28 -6.37 -12.06
C THR A 135 -20.63 -7.10 -12.11
N SER A 136 -20.69 -8.33 -12.62
CA SER A 136 -21.89 -9.18 -12.59
C SER A 136 -22.16 -9.82 -11.22
N GLU A 137 -21.17 -9.81 -10.32
CA GLU A 137 -21.25 -10.40 -8.98
C GLU A 137 -21.48 -9.34 -7.89
N VAL A 138 -21.64 -8.07 -8.30
CA VAL A 138 -21.75 -6.92 -7.40
C VAL A 138 -23.09 -6.24 -7.57
N GLU A 139 -23.80 -6.09 -6.46
CA GLU A 139 -24.96 -5.20 -6.34
C GLU A 139 -24.49 -3.86 -5.76
N PHE A 140 -24.63 -2.78 -6.51
CA PHE A 140 -24.29 -1.43 -6.08
C PHE A 140 -25.55 -0.66 -5.68
N VAL A 141 -25.56 -0.16 -4.44
CA VAL A 141 -26.65 0.66 -3.91
C VAL A 141 -26.08 2.03 -3.56
N ASP A 142 -26.61 3.07 -4.22
CA ASP A 142 -26.31 4.47 -3.89
C ASP A 142 -27.47 5.05 -3.07
N VAL A 143 -27.16 5.51 -1.86
CA VAL A 143 -28.14 6.12 -0.96
C VAL A 143 -27.90 7.63 -0.95
N PRO A 144 -28.86 8.45 -1.43
CA PRO A 144 -28.68 9.88 -1.48
C PRO A 144 -28.53 10.45 -0.06
N SER A 145 -27.73 11.51 0.04
CA SER A 145 -27.61 12.28 1.28
C SER A 145 -28.97 12.81 1.71
N VAL A 146 -29.35 12.56 2.97
CA VAL A 146 -30.56 13.11 3.58
C VAL A 146 -30.42 14.58 3.97
N PHE A 147 -29.22 15.16 3.85
CA PHE A 147 -28.98 16.56 4.17
C PHE A 147 -29.49 17.48 3.06
N ASP A 148 -30.32 18.44 3.46
CA ASP A 148 -30.85 19.50 2.61
C ASP A 148 -29.72 20.22 1.85
N THR A 149 -29.82 20.26 0.52
CA THR A 149 -28.84 20.87 -0.38
C THR A 149 -28.67 22.36 -0.12
N ASP A 150 -29.74 23.05 0.27
CA ASP A 150 -29.72 24.49 0.51
C ASP A 150 -28.94 24.85 1.77
N ARG A 151 -28.77 23.87 2.68
CA ARG A 151 -28.01 23.99 3.93
C ARG A 151 -26.58 23.47 3.82
N ARG A 152 -26.12 23.09 2.61
CA ARG A 152 -24.76 22.58 2.35
C ARG A 152 -24.16 23.12 1.04
N PRO A 153 -24.16 24.44 0.81
CA PRO A 153 -23.60 25.00 -0.41
C PRO A 153 -22.11 24.66 -0.54
N ILE A 154 -21.70 24.25 -1.76
CA ILE A 154 -20.29 24.06 -2.10
C ILE A 154 -19.85 25.28 -2.93
N HIS A 155 -19.01 26.12 -2.34
CA HIS A 155 -18.46 27.30 -3.01
C HIS A 155 -17.12 26.95 -3.67
N TYR A 156 -17.09 26.93 -5.00
CA TYR A 156 -15.84 26.70 -5.74
C TYR A 156 -15.13 28.02 -6.02
N TRP A 157 -13.97 28.22 -5.38
CA TRP A 157 -13.12 29.39 -5.56
C TRP A 157 -11.67 28.97 -5.89
N PRO A 158 -11.30 28.89 -7.18
CA PRO A 158 -9.96 28.48 -7.59
C PRO A 158 -8.94 29.61 -7.38
N ALA A 159 -8.44 29.76 -6.16
CA ALA A 159 -7.51 30.82 -5.78
C ALA A 159 -6.07 30.61 -6.24
N ALA A 160 -5.66 29.35 -6.45
CA ALA A 160 -4.30 28.98 -6.84
C ALA A 160 -4.27 27.59 -7.48
N ASN A 161 -3.30 27.36 -8.35
CA ASN A 161 -3.01 26.09 -9.00
C ASN A 161 -1.93 25.34 -8.22
N MET A 162 -2.34 24.29 -7.50
CA MET A 162 -1.48 23.49 -6.63
C MET A 162 -0.84 22.29 -7.35
N ASN A 163 -0.29 22.50 -8.54
CA ASN A 163 0.49 21.48 -9.23
C ASN A 163 1.98 21.55 -8.83
N HIS A 164 2.75 20.50 -9.14
CA HIS A 164 4.16 20.40 -8.74
C HIS A 164 5.04 21.57 -9.22
N GLN A 165 4.73 22.19 -10.36
CA GLN A 165 5.54 23.27 -10.93
C GLN A 165 5.22 24.63 -10.31
N THR A 166 3.94 24.89 -10.02
CA THR A 166 3.45 26.22 -9.62
C THR A 166 3.16 26.34 -8.13
N LYS A 167 3.16 25.23 -7.38
CA LYS A 167 2.85 25.20 -5.94
C LYS A 167 3.60 26.28 -5.17
N GLU A 168 4.92 26.32 -5.26
CA GLU A 168 5.75 27.24 -4.46
C GLU A 168 5.45 28.71 -4.77
N THR A 169 5.21 29.02 -6.05
CA THR A 169 4.94 30.40 -6.49
C THR A 169 3.51 30.85 -6.18
N GLU A 170 2.54 29.94 -6.20
CA GLU A 170 1.12 30.27 -6.05
C GLU A 170 0.59 30.02 -4.63
N PHE A 171 1.34 29.33 -3.77
CA PHE A 171 0.97 29.10 -2.38
C PHE A 171 0.62 30.38 -1.61
N PRO A 172 1.33 31.52 -1.77
CA PRO A 172 0.95 32.77 -1.13
C PRO A 172 -0.46 33.26 -1.51
N SER A 173 -0.88 33.05 -2.76
CA SER A 173 -2.23 33.41 -3.23
C SER A 173 -3.31 32.56 -2.57
N LEU A 174 -3.01 31.28 -2.31
CA LEU A 174 -3.90 30.38 -1.57
C LEU A 174 -4.05 30.85 -0.11
N VAL A 175 -2.95 31.20 0.55
CA VAL A 175 -2.98 31.74 1.93
C VAL A 175 -3.81 33.02 1.99
N ALA A 176 -3.59 33.96 1.08
CA ALA A 176 -4.36 35.20 1.03
C ALA A 176 -5.85 34.96 0.76
N ALA A 177 -6.23 33.91 0.03
CA ALA A 177 -7.63 33.55 -0.16
C ALA A 177 -8.25 32.92 1.11
N LEU A 178 -7.49 32.08 1.82
CA LEU A 178 -7.91 31.53 3.12
C LEU A 178 -8.11 32.63 4.16
N ASP A 179 -7.19 33.59 4.26
CA ASP A 179 -7.30 34.72 5.19
C ASP A 179 -8.59 35.52 4.94
N LYS A 180 -8.93 35.79 3.67
CA LYS A 180 -10.19 36.46 3.31
C LYS A 180 -11.43 35.68 3.74
N ILE A 181 -11.41 34.35 3.65
CA ILE A 181 -12.52 33.51 4.10
C ILE A 181 -12.64 33.60 5.63
N LEU A 182 -11.51 33.49 6.35
CA LEU A 182 -11.51 33.58 7.81
C LEU A 182 -11.97 34.95 8.32
N GLU A 183 -11.55 36.03 7.65
CA GLU A 183 -11.99 37.40 7.96
C GLU A 183 -13.50 37.61 7.77
N GLN A 184 -14.12 36.90 6.83
CA GLN A 184 -15.58 36.95 6.61
C GLN A 184 -16.37 36.16 7.64
N HIS A 185 -15.72 35.20 8.32
CA HIS A 185 -16.36 34.27 9.26
C HIS A 185 -15.68 34.27 10.66
N PRO A 186 -15.46 35.43 11.31
CA PRO A 186 -14.61 35.54 12.51
C PRO A 186 -15.20 34.87 13.76
N ASN A 187 -16.52 34.64 13.78
CA ASN A 187 -17.24 34.06 14.91
C ASN A 187 -17.83 32.67 14.59
N GLU A 188 -17.57 32.14 13.40
CA GLU A 188 -18.01 30.82 12.99
C GLU A 188 -16.88 29.82 13.23
N LYS A 189 -17.21 28.66 13.77
CA LYS A 189 -16.24 27.57 13.87
C LYS A 189 -16.23 26.83 12.53
N GLY A 190 -15.04 26.69 11.95
CA GLY A 190 -14.78 25.80 10.81
C GLY A 190 -14.94 24.33 11.17
#